data_AF-A0A4W5LER2-F1
#
_entry.id   AF-A0A4W5LER2-F1
#
_cell.length_a   1.000
_cell.length_b   1.000
_cell.length_c   1.000
_cell.angle_alpha   90.00
_cell.angle_beta   90.00
_cell.angle_gamma   90.00
#
_symmetry.space_group_name_H-M   'P 1'
#
loop_
_entity.id
_entity.type
_entity.pdbx_description
1 polymer ?
#
loop_
_entity_poly.entity_id
_entity_poly.type
_entity_poly.pdbx_seq_one_letter_code
_entity_poly.pdbx_strand_id
1 'polypeptide(L)'
;VHVDSALVYRDMDIGTAKPTAAEMAQCPHHLIDIIDPTDAYSAAQFHSDATRLMSDIRARGHIPLLAGGTMLYFKALTEGLSDLPQLPCPASSKASAPSVSSICAYSPSRLASAIACTSSALRGVPA
;
A
#
# COMPACT_ATOMS: atom_id res chain seq x y z
N VAL A 1 -13.96 -7.37 -0.18
CA VAL A 1 -12.57 -7.25 -0.66
C VAL A 1 -11.72 -6.84 0.54
N HIS A 2 -10.77 -7.68 0.93
CA HIS A 2 -9.91 -7.41 2.09
C HIS A 2 -8.85 -6.37 1.74
N VAL A 3 -8.60 -5.44 2.67
CA VAL A 3 -7.63 -4.34 2.57
C VAL A 3 -6.62 -4.48 3.71
N ASP A 4 -5.93 -5.61 3.72
CA ASP A 4 -4.97 -5.95 4.76
C ASP A 4 -3.72 -6.57 4.14
N SER A 5 -2.54 -6.12 4.56
CA SER A 5 -1.25 -6.63 4.11
C SER A 5 -0.89 -7.99 4.68
N ALA A 6 -1.57 -8.46 5.72
CA ALA A 6 -1.30 -9.73 6.39
C ALA A 6 -2.22 -10.86 5.92
N LEU A 7 -3.49 -10.55 5.63
CA LEU A 7 -4.49 -11.54 5.20
C LEU A 7 -4.21 -12.13 3.80
N VAL A 8 -3.39 -11.45 3.00
CA VAL A 8 -3.06 -11.88 1.63
C VAL A 8 -2.23 -13.17 1.59
N TYR A 9 -1.43 -13.45 2.62
CA TYR A 9 -0.51 -14.58 2.67
C TYR A 9 -1.20 -15.88 3.05
N ARG A 10 -0.92 -16.95 2.31
CA ARG A 10 -1.40 -18.31 2.60
C ARG A 10 -0.80 -18.87 3.89
N ASP A 11 -1.51 -19.80 4.52
CA ASP A 11 -1.05 -20.60 5.67
C ASP A 11 -0.65 -19.81 6.94
N MET A 12 -0.88 -18.50 6.96
CA MET A 12 -0.57 -17.60 8.07
C MET A 12 -1.81 -17.21 8.88
N ASP A 13 -2.61 -18.18 9.34
CA ASP A 13 -3.99 -17.90 9.78
C ASP A 13 -4.10 -17.32 11.20
N ILE A 14 -3.36 -17.91 12.16
CA ILE A 14 -3.49 -17.57 13.59
C ILE A 14 -2.94 -16.17 13.88
N GLY A 15 -1.75 -15.86 13.36
CA GLY A 15 -1.06 -14.60 13.65
C GLY A 15 -1.66 -13.38 12.94
N THR A 16 -2.50 -13.60 11.94
CA THR A 16 -3.11 -12.54 11.13
C THR A 16 -4.61 -12.39 11.37
N ALA A 17 -5.15 -13.14 12.35
CA ALA A 17 -6.57 -13.15 12.72
C ALA A 17 -7.49 -13.34 11.51
N LYS A 18 -7.17 -14.30 10.62
CA LYS A 18 -8.00 -14.60 9.46
C LYS A 18 -9.40 -15.03 9.89
N PRO A 19 -10.44 -14.63 9.13
CA PRO A 19 -11.78 -15.16 9.30
C PRO A 19 -11.78 -16.68 9.18
N THR A 20 -12.58 -17.33 10.01
CA THR A 20 -12.76 -18.78 9.96
C THR A 20 -13.46 -19.21 8.68
N ALA A 21 -13.32 -20.50 8.30
CA ALA A 21 -14.04 -21.04 7.15
C ALA A 21 -15.57 -20.88 7.24
N ALA A 22 -16.12 -20.91 8.45
CA ALA A 22 -17.55 -20.70 8.69
C ALA A 22 -17.98 -19.25 8.41
N GLU A 23 -17.14 -18.27 8.74
CA GLU A 23 -17.38 -16.86 8.40
C GLU A 23 -17.18 -16.63 6.91
N MET A 24 -16.14 -17.24 6.31
CA MET A 24 -15.88 -17.14 4.88
C MET A 24 -16.97 -17.75 3.99
N ALA A 25 -17.75 -18.70 4.50
CA ALA A 25 -18.86 -19.28 3.78
C ALA A 25 -20.09 -18.35 3.68
N GLN A 26 -20.18 -17.32 4.53
CA GLN A 26 -21.34 -16.42 4.56
C GLN A 26 -21.34 -15.41 3.41
N CYS A 27 -20.18 -15.04 2.89
CA CYS A 27 -20.06 -14.12 1.76
C CYS A 27 -18.77 -14.34 0.97
N PRO A 28 -18.72 -13.98 -0.33
CA PRO A 28 -17.48 -14.08 -1.10
C PRO A 28 -16.40 -13.14 -0.55
N HIS A 29 -15.28 -13.70 -0.10
CA HIS A 29 -14.09 -12.95 0.27
C HIS A 29 -13.09 -12.91 -0.89
N HIS A 30 -12.39 -11.78 -1.01
CA HIS A 30 -11.39 -11.55 -2.05
C HIS A 30 -10.14 -10.93 -1.42
N LEU A 31 -8.97 -11.18 -2.01
CA LEU A 31 -7.65 -10.74 -1.52
C LEU A 31 -7.27 -11.34 -0.15
N ILE A 32 -7.61 -12.60 0.03
CA ILE A 32 -7.17 -13.46 1.14
C ILE A 32 -6.54 -14.71 0.53
N ASP A 33 -5.44 -15.21 1.10
CA ASP A 33 -4.76 -16.43 0.64
C ASP A 33 -4.34 -16.42 -0.85
N ILE A 34 -3.92 -15.26 -1.35
CA ILE A 34 -3.60 -15.06 -2.76
C ILE A 34 -2.13 -15.31 -3.10
N ILE A 35 -1.21 -15.16 -2.13
CA ILE A 35 0.25 -15.22 -2.33
C ILE A 35 0.92 -16.17 -1.34
N ASP A 36 2.09 -16.69 -1.72
CA ASP A 36 2.94 -17.45 -0.81
C ASP A 36 3.61 -16.53 0.23
N PRO A 37 3.82 -16.98 1.49
CA PRO A 37 4.56 -16.22 2.49
C PRO A 37 5.97 -15.78 2.08
N THR A 38 6.60 -16.46 1.12
CA THR A 38 7.93 -16.13 0.61
C THR A 38 7.92 -15.04 -0.46
N ASP A 39 6.75 -14.74 -1.03
CA ASP A 39 6.59 -13.73 -2.07
C ASP A 39 6.34 -12.35 -1.47
N ALA A 40 6.73 -11.29 -2.19
CA ALA A 40 6.45 -9.92 -1.77
C ALA A 40 5.15 -9.39 -2.40
N TYR A 41 4.36 -8.66 -1.61
CA TYR A 41 3.14 -8.00 -2.08
C TYR A 41 3.15 -6.50 -1.82
N SER A 42 3.03 -5.75 -2.90
CA SER A 42 3.12 -4.29 -2.92
C SER A 42 1.74 -3.62 -2.95
N ALA A 43 1.70 -2.36 -2.51
CA ALA A 43 0.52 -1.52 -2.65
C ALA A 43 0.08 -1.33 -4.12
N ALA A 44 1.02 -1.40 -5.08
CA ALA A 44 0.75 -1.34 -6.51
C ALA A 44 0.01 -2.57 -7.03
N GLN A 45 0.45 -3.77 -6.62
CA GLN A 45 -0.26 -5.01 -6.93
C GLN A 45 -1.65 -4.98 -6.31
N PHE A 46 -1.75 -4.60 -5.02
CA PHE A 46 -3.03 -4.43 -4.35
C PHE A 46 -3.97 -3.48 -5.09
N HIS A 47 -3.49 -2.29 -5.49
CA HIS A 47 -4.30 -1.31 -6.21
C HIS A 47 -4.87 -1.90 -7.52
N SER A 48 -4.02 -2.56 -8.30
CA SER A 48 -4.43 -3.22 -9.55
C SER A 48 -5.48 -4.30 -9.31
N ASP A 49 -5.23 -5.20 -8.37
CA ASP A 49 -6.14 -6.31 -8.08
C ASP A 49 -7.47 -5.85 -7.48
N ALA A 50 -7.44 -4.91 -6.54
CA ALA A 50 -8.64 -4.34 -5.94
C ALA A 50 -9.48 -3.61 -6.99
N THR A 51 -8.87 -2.83 -7.88
CA THR A 51 -9.57 -2.11 -8.96
C THR A 51 -10.26 -3.10 -9.91
N ARG A 52 -9.55 -4.15 -10.32
CA ARG A 52 -10.12 -5.21 -11.16
C ARG A 52 -11.31 -5.89 -10.46
N LEU A 53 -11.13 -6.32 -9.21
CA LEU A 53 -12.19 -6.98 -8.44
C LEU A 53 -13.41 -6.08 -8.24
N MET A 54 -13.21 -4.80 -7.96
CA MET A 54 -14.30 -3.83 -7.83
C MET A 54 -15.10 -3.71 -9.14
N SER A 55 -14.42 -3.67 -10.28
CA SER A 55 -15.07 -3.69 -11.59
C SER A 55 -15.85 -4.98 -11.81
N ASP A 56 -15.24 -6.14 -11.53
CA ASP A 56 -15.88 -7.45 -11.71
C ASP A 56 -17.12 -7.62 -10.82
N ILE A 57 -17.04 -7.17 -9.56
CA ILE A 57 -18.17 -7.21 -8.60
C ILE A 57 -19.32 -6.31 -9.08
N ARG A 58 -19.00 -5.10 -9.54
CA ARG A 58 -19.99 -4.16 -10.09
C ARG A 58 -20.63 -4.70 -11.37
N ALA A 59 -19.86 -5.33 -12.23
CA ALA A 59 -20.36 -5.95 -13.47
C ALA A 59 -21.37 -7.08 -13.17
N ARG A 60 -21.24 -7.76 -12.03
CA ARG A 60 -22.22 -8.75 -11.54
C ARG A 60 -23.44 -8.13 -10.86
N GLY A 61 -23.55 -6.80 -10.80
CA GLY A 61 -24.67 -6.10 -10.15
C GLY A 61 -24.56 -5.99 -8.63
N HIS A 62 -23.38 -6.22 -8.05
CA HIS A 62 -23.14 -6.13 -6.62
C HIS A 62 -22.32 -4.89 -6.25
N ILE A 63 -22.39 -4.47 -4.98
CA ILE A 63 -21.60 -3.37 -4.44
C ILE A 63 -20.35 -3.94 -3.75
N PRO A 64 -19.13 -3.57 -4.16
CA PRO A 64 -17.92 -4.03 -3.50
C PRO A 64 -17.78 -3.38 -2.12
N LEU A 65 -17.71 -4.20 -1.07
CA LEU A 65 -17.37 -3.77 0.29
C LEU A 65 -15.88 -3.97 0.54
N LEU A 66 -15.18 -2.90 0.92
CA LEU A 66 -13.77 -2.92 1.29
C LEU A 66 -13.64 -2.92 2.82
N ALA A 67 -12.90 -3.87 3.37
CA ALA A 67 -12.70 -4.01 4.82
C ALA A 67 -11.24 -4.36 5.13
N GLY A 68 -10.64 -3.69 6.11
CA GLY A 68 -9.26 -3.95 6.53
C GLY A 68 -8.62 -2.77 7.25
N GLY A 69 -7.40 -2.95 7.77
CA GLY A 69 -6.69 -1.96 8.57
C GLY A 69 -5.50 -1.27 7.88
N THR A 70 -5.10 -1.71 6.68
CA THR A 70 -3.90 -1.20 6.01
C THR A 70 -4.17 0.15 5.35
N MET A 71 -4.00 1.24 6.11
CA MET A 71 -4.27 2.60 5.63
C MET A 71 -3.48 2.98 4.36
N LEU A 72 -2.26 2.44 4.20
CA LEU A 72 -1.47 2.65 2.98
C LEU A 72 -2.20 2.16 1.71
N TYR A 73 -2.93 1.05 1.81
CA TYR A 73 -3.68 0.49 0.69
C TYR A 73 -4.93 1.30 0.38
N PHE A 74 -5.62 1.80 1.41
CA PHE A 74 -6.70 2.77 1.22
C PHE A 74 -6.20 4.03 0.51
N LYS A 75 -5.08 4.59 0.98
CA LYS A 75 -4.47 5.76 0.37
C LYS A 75 -4.12 5.53 -1.09
N ALA A 76 -3.54 4.37 -1.41
CA ALA A 76 -3.23 3.98 -2.78
C ALA A 76 -4.48 3.93 -3.67
N LEU A 77 -5.63 3.48 -3.14
CA LEU A 77 -6.90 3.44 -3.88
C LEU A 77 -7.56 4.81 -4.03
N THR A 78 -7.47 5.68 -3.02
CA THR A 78 -8.15 6.98 -3.03
C THR A 78 -7.36 8.07 -3.75
N GLU A 79 -6.04 8.07 -3.59
CA GLU A 79 -5.14 9.10 -4.12
C GLU A 79 -4.36 8.63 -5.34
N GLY A 80 -4.44 7.34 -5.68
CA GLY A 80 -3.55 6.71 -6.64
C GLY A 80 -2.14 6.48 -6.06
N LEU A 81 -1.30 5.83 -6.85
CA LEU A 81 0.12 5.65 -6.53
C LEU A 81 0.94 6.64 -7.35
N SER A 82 1.81 7.40 -6.68
CA SER A 82 2.86 8.14 -7.38
C SER A 82 3.79 7.15 -8.08
N ASP A 83 4.21 7.46 -9.31
CA ASP A 83 5.13 6.64 -10.09
C ASP A 83 6.49 6.54 -9.39
N LEU A 84 6.61 5.58 -8.46
CA LEU A 84 7.87 5.22 -7.85
C LEU A 84 8.47 4.05 -8.64
N PRO A 85 9.76 4.12 -9.01
CA PRO A 85 10.41 3.05 -9.74
C PRO A 85 10.32 1.76 -8.93
N GLN A 86 9.87 0.67 -9.57
CA GLN A 86 9.87 -0.65 -8.95
C GLN A 86 11.30 -0.99 -8.55
N LEU A 87 11.49 -1.30 -7.26
CA LEU A 87 12.79 -1.78 -6.79
C LEU A 87 13.03 -3.15 -7.44
N PRO A 88 14.08 -3.32 -8.25
CA PRO A 88 14.45 -4.64 -8.74
C PRO A 88 14.77 -5.53 -7.54
N CYS A 89 14.35 -6.79 -7.59
CA CYS A 89 14.72 -7.81 -6.62
C CYS A 89 16.26 -7.87 -6.51
N PRO A 90 16.86 -7.51 -5.35
CA PRO A 90 18.30 -7.57 -5.23
C PRO A 90 18.70 -9.03 -4.97
N ALA A 91 19.30 -9.68 -5.95
CA ALA A 91 20.24 -10.75 -5.66
C ALA A 91 21.28 -10.20 -4.68
N SER A 92 21.42 -10.83 -3.52
CA SER A 92 22.25 -10.43 -2.38
C SER A 92 23.58 -9.78 -2.80
N SER A 93 23.64 -8.45 -2.70
CA SER A 93 24.90 -7.74 -2.51
C SER A 93 24.64 -6.66 -1.46
N LYS A 94 25.54 -6.62 -0.47
CA LYS A 94 25.41 -5.88 0.79
C LYS A 94 24.99 -4.41 0.54
N ALA A 95 23.71 -4.11 0.74
CA ALA A 95 23.27 -2.77 1.03
C ALA A 95 23.65 -2.48 2.49
N SER A 96 24.74 -1.75 2.72
CA SER A 96 25.01 -1.18 4.03
C SER A 96 23.86 -0.26 4.41
N ALA A 97 23.15 -0.58 5.48
CA ALA A 97 22.24 0.37 6.12
C ALA A 97 23.02 1.68 6.41
N PRO A 98 22.47 2.87 6.11
CA PRO A 98 23.01 4.07 6.74
C PRO A 98 22.87 3.88 8.26
N SER A 99 23.96 4.09 8.98
CA SER A 99 23.98 3.94 10.43
C SER A 99 22.93 4.85 11.05
N VAL A 100 22.20 4.32 12.03
CA VAL A 100 21.29 5.06 12.87
C VAL A 100 22.13 5.94 13.80
N SER A 101 22.65 7.06 13.29
CA SER A 101 23.43 8.02 14.08
C SER A 101 23.06 9.47 13.79
N SER A 102 21.80 9.73 13.42
CA SER A 102 21.27 11.09 13.46
C SER A 102 19.75 11.12 13.63
N ILE A 103 19.25 10.37 14.60
CA ILE A 103 18.00 10.74 15.29
C ILE A 103 18.43 11.32 16.64
N CYS A 104 18.75 12.62 16.65
CA CYS A 104 18.52 13.48 17.81
C CYS A 104 18.76 14.96 17.44
N ALA A 105 17.90 15.82 17.97
CA ALA A 105 17.85 17.28 17.85
C ALA A 105 17.22 17.87 16.58
N TYR A 106 15.91 17.65 16.41
CA TYR A 106 15.04 18.61 15.72
C TYR A 106 14.99 19.90 16.56
N SER A 107 15.82 20.89 16.22
CA SER A 107 15.80 22.22 16.85
C SER A 107 14.69 23.08 16.22
N PRO A 108 13.82 23.75 17.01
CA PRO A 108 12.64 24.46 16.49
C PRO A 108 12.94 25.76 15.73
N SER A 109 14.20 26.14 15.51
CA SER A 109 14.57 27.43 14.89
C SER A 109 14.79 27.41 13.38
N ARG A 110 14.54 26.30 12.69
CA ARG A 110 14.70 26.19 11.21
C ARG A 110 13.39 25.91 10.47
N LEU A 111 12.27 26.49 10.91
CA LEU A 111 11.01 26.45 10.16
C LEU A 111 10.87 27.59 9.12
N ALA A 112 11.78 28.56 9.09
CA ALA A 112 11.62 29.76 8.25
C ALA A 112 12.27 29.70 6.84
N SER A 113 13.12 28.72 6.53
CA SER A 113 13.83 28.68 5.23
C SER A 113 13.39 27.56 4.27
N ALA A 114 12.52 26.64 4.68
CA ALA A 114 12.04 25.56 3.80
C ALA A 114 10.77 25.92 3.01
N ILE A 115 10.13 27.07 3.27
CA ILE A 115 8.93 27.54 2.55
C ILE A 115 9.28 28.50 1.40
N ALA A 116 10.53 28.96 1.29
CA ALA A 116 10.94 29.88 0.22
C ALA A 116 11.29 29.20 -1.12
N CYS A 117 11.28 27.86 -1.20
CA CYS A 117 11.64 27.12 -2.42
C CYS A 117 10.42 26.71 -3.28
N THR A 118 9.20 26.91 -2.78
CA THR A 118 7.95 26.50 -3.44
C THR A 118 7.09 27.67 -3.94
N SER A 119 7.67 28.84 -4.20
CA SER A 119 6.95 29.98 -4.82
C SER A 119 7.59 30.53 -6.10
N SER A 120 8.74 30.00 -6.56
CA SER A 120 9.38 30.44 -7.82
C SER A 120 9.07 29.56 -9.04
N ALA A 121 8.33 28.46 -8.90
CA ALA A 121 8.06 27.51 -9.99
C ALA A 121 6.69 27.68 -10.70
N LEU A 122 6.03 28.84 -10.56
CA LEU A 122 4.73 29.13 -11.22
C LEU A 122 4.69 30.41 -12.07
N ARG A 123 5.82 30.87 -12.61
CA ARG A 123 5.82 31.89 -13.68
C ARG A 123 6.67 31.44 -14.86
N GLY A 124 6.02 30.84 -15.85
CA GLY A 124 6.66 30.42 -17.09
C GLY A 124 5.77 29.63 -18.05
N VAL A 125 4.52 30.06 -18.29
CA VAL A 125 3.73 29.60 -19.44
C VAL A 125 3.39 30.84 -20.28
N PRO A 126 3.87 30.96 -21.53
CA PRO A 126 3.63 32.13 -22.36
C PRO A 126 2.28 32.05 -23.10
N ALA A 127 1.65 33.22 -23.25
CA ALA A 127 0.89 33.63 -24.42
C ALA A 127 1.31 35.06 -24.76
#